data_AF-A0A0B5FM51-F1
#
_entry.id   AF-A0A0B5FM51-F1
#
_cell.length_a   1.000
_cell.length_b   1.000
_cell.length_c   1.000
_cell.angle_alpha   90.00
_cell.angle_beta   90.00
_cell.angle_gamma   90.00
#
_symmetry.space_group_name_H-M   'P 1'
#
loop_
_entity.id
_entity.type
_entity.pdbx_description
1 polymer ?
#
loop_
_entity_poly.entity_id
_entity_poly.type
_entity_poly.pdbx_seq_one_letter_code
_entity_poly.pdbx_strand_id
1 'polypeptide(L)'
;MKRALLFLFFFILMGLVTGCESDRTPLDFSDLERQARQGDAAALRKTAQLLGHPVLSERAYDLLMEQGETSVPFLMELIKDPDAARREAAIAALGNLGAQQAADRIAQILADTALERRYVAAWALGKINDPSFTGNLIAALDDANFEVRRQAVRALVRIHRPAVPALIEALPHASPQMARGIIHALGDIGDRRALQALLEQPHANHRAETMLALGKLRDPQATDALIAGLTDGDWEVRMNAAMALGPLGAQKAEQPLRQTLEDEVTVVREWSARSLEMITGQRTLYRNAKGEMVPPDNVYH
;
A
#
# COMPACT_ATOMS: atom_id res chain seq x y z
N MET A 1 -40.94 61.69 -22.52
CA MET A 1 -41.13 62.17 -23.91
C MET A 1 -39.75 62.36 -24.53
N LYS A 2 -39.34 61.42 -25.40
CA LYS A 2 -39.06 61.63 -26.84
C LYS A 2 -37.81 62.51 -27.08
N ARG A 3 -36.76 62.18 -27.83
CA ARG A 3 -36.40 61.16 -28.87
C ARG A 3 -34.88 61.35 -29.10
N ALA A 4 -34.03 60.34 -29.05
CA ALA A 4 -33.60 59.48 -30.17
C ALA A 4 -32.76 60.18 -31.27
N LEU A 5 -31.47 59.79 -31.36
CA LEU A 5 -30.54 59.65 -32.52
C LEU A 5 -29.10 59.93 -32.01
N LEU A 6 -28.02 59.24 -32.36
CA LEU A 6 -27.73 58.28 -33.42
C LEU A 6 -26.41 57.54 -33.03
N PHE A 7 -26.27 56.32 -33.53
CA PHE A 7 -25.12 55.42 -33.50
C PHE A 7 -23.75 56.06 -33.83
N LEU A 8 -22.70 55.27 -33.49
CA LEU A 8 -21.31 55.29 -33.99
C LEU A 8 -20.33 56.18 -33.22
N PHE A 9 -19.40 55.56 -32.47
CA PHE A 9 -17.94 55.73 -32.58
C PHE A 9 -17.28 55.06 -31.37
N PHE A 10 -16.96 53.77 -31.50
CA PHE A 10 -16.04 53.08 -30.61
C PHE A 10 -14.88 52.59 -31.47
N PHE A 11 -13.88 53.45 -31.71
CA PHE A 11 -12.57 53.05 -32.22
C PHE A 11 -11.56 54.21 -32.05
N ILE A 12 -10.41 53.86 -31.45
CA ILE A 12 -9.07 54.47 -31.62
C ILE A 12 -8.76 55.73 -30.78
N LEU A 13 -7.88 55.64 -29.75
CA LEU A 13 -6.41 55.80 -29.86
C LEU A 13 -5.69 55.88 -28.48
N MET A 14 -4.40 55.50 -28.49
CA MET A 14 -3.31 55.63 -27.49
C MET A 14 -3.28 54.56 -26.38
N GLY A 15 -2.26 53.70 -26.26
CA GLY A 15 -0.90 53.71 -26.79
C GLY A 15 0.11 53.63 -25.63
N LEU A 16 1.00 52.63 -25.67
CA LEU A 16 2.18 52.38 -24.81
C LEU A 16 1.98 51.51 -23.55
N VAL A 17 1.97 50.18 -23.74
CA VAL A 17 2.71 49.27 -22.87
C VAL A 17 3.57 48.37 -23.76
N THR A 18 4.84 48.75 -23.91
CA THR A 18 5.89 47.88 -24.43
C THR A 18 6.33 46.92 -23.33
N GLY A 19 6.25 45.61 -23.58
CA GLY A 19 6.83 44.61 -22.68
C GLY A 19 6.33 43.19 -22.93
N CYS A 20 6.96 42.50 -23.89
CA CYS A 20 6.92 41.06 -24.16
C CYS A 20 5.53 40.44 -24.44
N GLU A 21 5.16 40.46 -25.72
CA GLU A 21 4.40 39.36 -26.31
C GLU A 21 5.16 38.06 -26.02
N SER A 22 4.56 37.18 -25.21
CA SER A 22 5.07 35.83 -25.07
C SER A 22 4.89 35.12 -26.41
N ASP A 23 6.00 34.89 -27.13
CA ASP A 23 6.09 33.90 -28.20
C ASP A 23 5.61 32.55 -27.63
N ARG A 24 4.32 32.25 -27.80
CA ARG A 24 3.75 30.94 -27.50
C ARG A 24 3.63 30.19 -28.81
N THR A 25 4.78 29.86 -29.40
CA THR A 25 4.83 28.76 -30.35
C THR A 25 4.21 27.54 -29.65
N PRO A 26 3.20 26.88 -30.25
CA PRO A 26 2.65 25.65 -29.71
C PRO A 26 3.80 24.68 -29.43
N LEU A 27 3.76 24.02 -28.27
CA LEU A 27 4.80 23.06 -27.93
C LEU A 27 4.82 21.94 -28.98
N ASP A 28 5.91 21.85 -29.74
CA ASP A 28 6.19 20.67 -30.57
C ASP A 28 6.71 19.56 -29.66
N PHE A 29 5.80 18.72 -29.18
CA PHE A 29 6.17 17.60 -28.32
C PHE A 29 7.00 16.55 -29.07
N SER A 30 6.86 16.43 -30.40
CA SER A 30 7.64 15.46 -31.18
C SER A 30 9.10 15.86 -31.30
N ASP A 31 9.39 17.16 -31.42
CA ASP A 31 10.76 17.66 -31.36
C ASP A 31 11.33 17.54 -29.93
N LEU A 32 10.54 17.88 -28.91
CA LEU A 32 10.92 17.70 -27.51
C LEU A 32 11.29 16.25 -27.19
N GLU A 33 10.46 15.30 -27.65
CA GLU A 33 10.67 13.86 -27.47
C GLU A 33 11.98 13.39 -28.12
N ARG A 34 12.27 13.89 -29.33
CA ARG A 34 13.52 13.59 -30.04
C ARG A 34 14.74 14.10 -29.27
N GLN A 35 14.69 15.34 -28.78
CA GLN A 35 15.79 15.95 -28.02
C GLN A 35 16.00 15.24 -26.66
N ALA A 36 14.90 14.93 -25.96
CA ALA A 36 14.95 14.19 -24.71
C ALA A 36 15.58 12.81 -24.89
N ARG A 37 15.23 12.08 -25.95
CA ARG A 37 15.87 10.78 -26.30
C ARG A 37 17.35 10.88 -26.65
N GLN A 38 17.82 12.06 -27.04
CA GLN A 38 19.24 12.34 -27.27
C GLN A 38 19.98 12.75 -25.98
N GLY A 39 19.28 12.76 -24.83
CA GLY A 39 19.83 13.15 -23.53
C GLY A 39 19.92 14.66 -23.32
N ASP A 40 19.21 15.47 -24.12
CA ASP A 40 19.20 16.92 -23.93
C ASP A 40 18.56 17.29 -22.58
N ALA A 41 19.36 17.93 -21.73
CA ALA A 41 18.97 18.27 -20.36
C ALA A 41 17.80 19.27 -20.30
N ALA A 42 17.74 20.23 -21.23
CA ALA A 42 16.65 21.19 -21.27
C ALA A 42 15.35 20.52 -21.71
N ALA A 43 15.42 19.59 -22.67
CA ALA A 43 14.30 18.78 -23.12
C ALA A 43 13.79 17.84 -22.02
N LEU A 44 14.69 17.17 -21.27
CA LEU A 44 14.31 16.33 -20.14
C LEU A 44 13.65 17.14 -19.02
N ARG A 45 14.22 18.31 -18.67
CA ARG A 45 13.61 19.21 -17.68
C ARG A 45 12.22 19.66 -18.13
N LYS A 46 12.07 20.07 -19.39
CA LYS A 46 10.79 20.52 -19.93
C LYS A 46 9.77 19.37 -20.00
N THR A 47 10.21 18.17 -20.34
CA THR A 47 9.38 16.95 -20.27
C THR A 47 8.90 16.70 -18.83
N ALA A 48 9.78 16.78 -17.83
CA ALA A 48 9.42 16.64 -16.43
C ALA A 48 8.36 17.68 -15.99
N GLN A 49 8.48 18.93 -16.45
CA GLN A 49 7.50 19.98 -16.17
C GLN A 49 6.09 19.71 -16.74
N LEU A 50 5.97 18.85 -17.76
CA LEU A 50 4.68 18.43 -18.33
C LEU A 50 3.97 17.34 -17.52
N LEU A 51 4.59 16.79 -16.48
CA LEU A 51 3.88 15.94 -15.53
C LEU A 51 2.73 16.76 -14.89
N GLY A 52 1.54 16.16 -14.79
CA GLY A 52 0.31 16.84 -14.38
C GLY A 52 -0.40 17.62 -15.49
N HIS A 53 0.19 17.76 -16.70
CA HIS A 53 -0.50 18.39 -17.83
C HIS A 53 -1.70 17.55 -18.31
N PRO A 54 -2.89 18.14 -18.55
CA PRO A 54 -4.12 17.39 -18.84
C PRO A 54 -4.05 16.43 -20.04
N VAL A 55 -3.21 16.73 -21.02
CA VAL A 55 -3.09 15.97 -22.28
C VAL A 55 -1.74 15.28 -22.45
N LEU A 56 -0.68 15.81 -21.82
CA LEU A 56 0.70 15.41 -22.13
C LEU A 56 1.36 14.65 -20.99
N SER A 57 0.72 14.57 -19.81
CA SER A 57 1.35 13.96 -18.63
C SER A 57 1.70 12.50 -18.85
N GLU A 58 0.85 11.71 -19.50
CA GLU A 58 1.11 10.28 -19.75
C GLU A 58 2.32 10.10 -20.68
N ARG A 59 2.33 10.79 -21.82
CA ARG A 59 3.45 10.76 -22.77
C ARG A 59 4.75 11.26 -22.16
N ALA A 60 4.69 12.33 -21.36
CA ALA A 60 5.85 12.86 -20.66
C ALA A 60 6.37 11.85 -19.63
N TYR A 61 5.47 11.20 -18.89
CA TYR A 61 5.82 10.17 -17.93
C TYR A 61 6.52 8.99 -18.60
N ASP A 62 5.94 8.43 -19.67
CA ASP A 62 6.53 7.30 -20.40
C ASP A 62 7.90 7.62 -20.95
N LEU A 63 8.07 8.83 -21.52
CA LEU A 63 9.37 9.29 -22.00
C LEU A 63 10.40 9.41 -20.87
N LEU A 64 10.04 9.94 -19.70
CA LEU A 64 10.96 10.01 -18.56
C LEU A 64 11.34 8.61 -18.06
N MET A 65 10.40 7.67 -18.06
CA MET A 65 10.66 6.27 -17.73
C MET A 65 11.60 5.60 -18.75
N GLU A 66 11.42 5.86 -20.04
CA GLU A 66 12.31 5.39 -21.13
C GLU A 66 13.74 5.89 -20.91
N GLN A 67 13.90 7.13 -20.46
CA GLN A 67 15.20 7.76 -20.22
C GLN A 67 15.88 7.32 -18.91
N GLY A 68 15.16 6.61 -18.03
CA GLY A 68 15.73 5.96 -16.87
C GLY A 68 16.43 6.92 -15.90
N GLU A 69 17.63 6.55 -15.47
CA GLU A 69 18.44 7.32 -14.52
C GLU A 69 18.73 8.76 -14.95
N THR A 70 18.84 9.02 -16.26
CA THR A 70 19.12 10.37 -16.78
C THR A 70 17.99 11.36 -16.49
N SER A 71 16.76 10.87 -16.26
CA SER A 71 15.61 11.70 -15.90
C SER A 71 15.56 12.06 -14.41
N VAL A 72 16.26 11.31 -13.54
CA VAL A 72 16.16 11.41 -12.08
C VAL A 72 16.47 12.82 -11.55
N PRO A 73 17.54 13.52 -11.99
CA PRO A 73 17.82 14.87 -11.49
C PRO A 73 16.64 15.83 -11.72
N PHE A 74 15.97 15.74 -12.87
CA PHE A 74 14.85 16.61 -13.23
C PHE A 74 13.57 16.25 -12.46
N LEU A 75 13.33 14.95 -12.24
CA LEU A 75 12.23 14.50 -11.38
C LEU A 75 12.44 14.94 -9.92
N MET A 76 13.69 14.96 -9.43
CA MET A 76 14.02 15.42 -8.08
C MET A 76 13.73 16.91 -7.86
N GLU A 77 13.79 17.74 -8.90
CA GLU A 77 13.39 19.16 -8.85
C GLU A 77 11.90 19.31 -8.52
N LEU A 78 11.07 18.32 -8.86
CA LEU A 78 9.60 18.38 -8.77
C LEU A 78 9.01 17.72 -7.52
N ILE A 79 9.81 17.10 -6.65
CA ILE A 79 9.32 16.45 -5.40
C ILE A 79 8.59 17.44 -4.48
N LYS A 80 8.88 18.74 -4.59
CA LYS A 80 8.22 19.82 -3.83
C LYS A 80 7.47 20.79 -4.74
N ASP A 81 7.09 20.37 -5.95
CA ASP A 81 6.32 21.22 -6.85
C ASP A 81 4.99 21.63 -6.20
N PRO A 82 4.56 22.90 -6.29
CA PRO A 82 3.28 23.34 -5.74
C PRO A 82 2.09 22.65 -6.40
N ASP A 83 2.21 22.26 -7.68
CA ASP A 83 1.20 21.46 -8.37
C ASP A 83 1.23 20.02 -7.86
N ALA A 84 0.15 19.61 -7.22
CA ALA A 84 0.03 18.29 -6.61
C ALA A 84 0.14 17.16 -7.64
N ALA A 85 -0.46 17.31 -8.82
CA ALA A 85 -0.44 16.28 -9.85
C ALA A 85 0.97 16.07 -10.39
N ARG A 86 1.71 17.16 -10.65
CA ARG A 86 3.12 17.10 -11.08
C ARG A 86 4.01 16.49 -10.00
N ARG A 87 3.88 16.95 -8.76
CA ARG A 87 4.64 16.45 -7.62
C ARG A 87 4.45 14.95 -7.44
N GLU A 88 3.21 14.49 -7.45
CA GLU A 88 2.88 13.07 -7.25
C GLU A 88 3.35 12.20 -8.40
N ALA A 89 3.20 12.66 -9.65
CA ALA A 89 3.73 11.94 -10.81
C ALA A 89 5.26 11.85 -10.76
N ALA A 90 5.95 12.90 -10.32
CA ALA A 90 7.40 12.87 -10.16
C ALA A 90 7.84 11.89 -9.06
N ILE A 91 7.17 11.88 -7.90
CA ILE A 91 7.44 10.90 -6.83
C ILE A 91 7.16 9.48 -7.33
N ALA A 92 6.10 9.28 -8.11
CA ALA A 92 5.76 7.97 -8.68
C ALA A 92 6.83 7.48 -9.68
N ALA A 93 7.32 8.37 -10.56
CA ALA A 93 8.39 8.08 -11.49
C ALA A 93 9.68 7.70 -10.75
N LEU A 94 10.09 8.49 -9.75
CA LEU A 94 11.27 8.21 -8.93
C LEU A 94 11.18 6.87 -8.21
N GLY A 95 9.98 6.53 -7.70
CA GLY A 95 9.71 5.21 -7.13
C GLY A 95 9.91 4.08 -8.14
N ASN A 96 9.28 4.18 -9.32
CA ASN A 96 9.39 3.16 -10.36
C ASN A 96 10.80 3.03 -10.95
N LEU A 97 11.58 4.10 -10.95
CA LEU A 97 12.99 4.10 -11.35
C LEU A 97 13.92 3.53 -10.27
N GLY A 98 13.45 3.31 -9.04
CA GLY A 98 14.28 2.85 -7.93
C GLY A 98 15.33 3.89 -7.50
N ALA A 99 15.03 5.19 -7.65
CA ALA A 99 15.98 6.27 -7.46
C ALA A 99 16.37 6.47 -5.97
N GLN A 100 17.41 5.76 -5.52
CA GLN A 100 17.90 5.78 -4.12
C GLN A 100 18.18 7.19 -3.59
N GLN A 101 18.80 8.04 -4.40
CA GLN A 101 19.10 9.44 -4.06
C GLN A 101 17.87 10.32 -3.79
N ALA A 102 16.66 9.89 -4.17
CA ALA A 102 15.42 10.59 -3.87
C ALA A 102 14.78 10.14 -2.54
N ALA A 103 15.21 9.02 -1.97
CA ALA A 103 14.52 8.36 -0.87
C ALA A 103 14.39 9.24 0.38
N ASP A 104 15.44 9.96 0.77
CA ASP A 104 15.40 10.90 1.90
C ASP A 104 14.34 11.99 1.72
N ARG A 105 14.26 12.58 0.52
CA ARG A 105 13.27 13.62 0.22
C ARG A 105 11.85 13.05 0.19
N ILE A 106 11.68 11.84 -0.35
CA ILE A 106 10.38 11.16 -0.36
C ILE A 106 9.95 10.81 1.07
N ALA A 107 10.88 10.40 1.95
CA ALA A 107 10.60 10.16 3.36
C ALA A 107 10.16 11.44 4.10
N GLN A 108 10.73 12.61 3.76
CA GLN A 108 10.23 13.89 4.27
C GLN A 108 8.80 14.18 3.83
N ILE A 109 8.46 13.88 2.56
CA ILE A 109 7.09 14.02 2.05
C ILE A 109 6.12 13.10 2.80
N LEU A 110 6.53 11.86 3.10
CA LEU A 110 5.72 10.92 3.88
C LEU A 110 5.43 11.46 5.30
N ALA A 111 6.39 12.18 5.91
CA ALA A 111 6.21 12.78 7.23
C ALA A 111 5.34 14.05 7.22
N ASP A 112 5.14 14.70 6.08
CA ASP A 112 4.43 15.99 5.98
C ASP A 112 2.90 15.85 5.99
N THR A 113 2.37 15.58 7.17
CA THR A 113 1.23 16.34 7.74
C THR A 113 0.21 16.93 6.75
N ALA A 114 0.60 18.06 6.18
CA ALA A 114 -0.24 18.96 5.41
C ALA A 114 -0.57 18.43 4.00
N LEU A 115 0.17 17.44 3.51
CA LEU A 115 -0.05 16.86 2.20
C LEU A 115 -1.14 15.77 2.26
N GLU A 116 -2.16 15.90 1.42
CA GLU A 116 -3.29 14.97 1.41
C GLU A 116 -2.91 13.58 0.86
N ARG A 117 -2.12 13.53 -0.21
CA ARG A 117 -1.78 12.28 -0.95
C ARG A 117 -0.40 11.71 -0.61
N ARG A 118 -0.01 11.75 0.67
CA ARG A 118 1.28 11.20 1.16
C ARG A 118 1.49 9.72 0.90
N TYR A 119 0.42 8.95 0.68
CA TYR A 119 0.52 7.53 0.41
C TYR A 119 1.36 7.22 -0.85
N VAL A 120 1.47 8.17 -1.80
CA VAL A 120 2.36 8.06 -2.97
C VAL A 120 3.83 7.97 -2.54
N ALA A 121 4.22 8.69 -1.49
CA ALA A 121 5.57 8.63 -0.93
C ALA A 121 5.85 7.28 -0.25
N ALA A 122 4.92 6.75 0.55
CA ALA A 122 5.06 5.41 1.13
C ALA A 122 5.18 4.33 0.03
N TRP A 123 4.35 4.42 -1.01
CA TRP A 123 4.42 3.52 -2.16
C TRP A 123 5.77 3.61 -2.87
N ALA A 124 6.27 4.83 -3.11
CA ALA A 124 7.54 5.07 -3.80
C ALA A 124 8.73 4.55 -2.98
N LEU A 125 8.78 4.79 -1.67
CA LEU A 125 9.79 4.20 -0.79
C LEU A 125 9.78 2.66 -0.85
N GLY A 126 8.59 2.06 -0.87
CA GLY A 126 8.47 0.62 -1.08
C GLY A 126 9.05 0.16 -2.42
N LYS A 127 8.84 0.91 -3.50
CA LYS A 127 9.41 0.61 -4.82
C LYS A 127 10.93 0.78 -4.90
N ILE A 128 11.46 1.82 -4.24
CA ILE A 128 12.90 2.05 -4.07
C ILE A 128 13.54 0.89 -3.28
N ASN A 129 12.79 0.33 -2.33
CA ASN A 129 13.13 -0.90 -1.63
C ASN A 129 14.44 -0.81 -0.81
N ASP A 130 14.69 0.35 -0.20
CA ASP A 130 15.83 0.58 0.72
C ASP A 130 15.39 0.34 2.17
N PRO A 131 15.94 -0.68 2.85
CA PRO A 131 15.63 -0.98 4.25
C PRO A 131 15.93 0.15 5.23
N SER A 132 16.78 1.13 4.88
CA SER A 132 17.11 2.28 5.74
C SER A 132 15.88 3.13 6.09
N PHE A 133 14.83 3.07 5.27
CA PHE A 133 13.57 3.81 5.48
C PHE A 133 12.49 2.99 6.20
N THR A 134 12.83 1.79 6.71
CA THR A 134 11.89 0.95 7.46
C THR A 134 11.27 1.72 8.64
N GLY A 135 12.07 2.51 9.37
CA GLY A 135 11.57 3.32 10.48
C GLY A 135 10.51 4.35 10.06
N ASN A 136 10.71 5.03 8.93
CA ASN A 136 9.72 5.98 8.39
C ASN A 136 8.42 5.28 8.01
N LEU A 137 8.51 4.08 7.41
CA LEU A 137 7.35 3.29 7.03
C LEU A 137 6.62 2.72 8.26
N ILE A 138 7.34 2.31 9.31
CA ILE A 138 6.74 1.90 10.58
C ILE A 138 5.96 3.06 11.22
N ALA A 139 6.54 4.26 11.26
CA ALA A 139 5.86 5.44 11.79
C ALA A 139 4.57 5.75 11.01
N ALA A 140 4.59 5.58 9.68
CA ALA A 140 3.43 5.78 8.82
C ALA A 140 2.28 4.76 9.03
N LEU A 141 2.51 3.67 9.78
CA LEU A 141 1.44 2.74 10.17
C LEU A 141 0.47 3.34 11.19
N ASP A 142 0.81 4.46 11.81
CA ASP A 142 -0.06 5.19 12.74
C ASP A 142 -0.71 6.44 12.12
N ASP A 143 -0.53 6.63 10.81
CA ASP A 143 -1.08 7.80 10.13
C ASP A 143 -2.62 7.79 10.17
N ALA A 144 -3.25 8.96 10.34
CA ALA A 144 -4.70 9.10 10.36
C ALA A 144 -5.34 8.64 9.02
N ASN A 145 -4.65 8.83 7.90
CA ASN A 145 -5.11 8.43 6.58
C ASN A 145 -4.90 6.93 6.35
N PHE A 146 -5.99 6.20 6.14
CA PHE A 146 -5.99 4.76 5.87
C PHE A 146 -5.13 4.37 4.66
N GLU A 147 -5.10 5.19 3.61
CA GLU A 147 -4.31 4.92 2.41
C GLU A 147 -2.81 4.99 2.69
N VAL A 148 -2.36 5.90 3.55
CA VAL A 148 -0.96 5.99 3.98
C VAL A 148 -0.57 4.71 4.72
N ARG A 149 -1.38 4.29 5.70
CA ARG A 149 -1.15 3.05 6.45
C ARG A 149 -1.09 1.83 5.53
N ARG A 150 -2.03 1.72 4.59
CA ARG A 150 -2.10 0.59 3.64
C ARG A 150 -0.86 0.52 2.76
N GLN A 151 -0.38 1.66 2.23
CA GLN A 151 0.83 1.67 1.42
C GLN A 151 2.09 1.44 2.25
N ALA A 152 2.12 1.89 3.51
CA ALA A 152 3.22 1.61 4.42
C ALA A 152 3.36 0.10 4.70
N VAL A 153 2.26 -0.62 4.98
CA VAL A 153 2.28 -2.09 5.09
C VAL A 153 2.83 -2.73 3.82
N ARG A 154 2.30 -2.36 2.65
CA ARG A 154 2.75 -2.90 1.36
C ARG A 154 4.24 -2.63 1.09
N ALA A 155 4.73 -1.46 1.49
CA ALA A 155 6.13 -1.11 1.36
C ALA A 155 7.02 -1.95 2.29
N LEU A 156 6.63 -2.12 3.55
CA LEU A 156 7.33 -2.98 4.52
C LEU A 156 7.37 -4.44 4.06
N VAL A 157 6.25 -4.97 3.53
CA VAL A 157 6.19 -6.33 2.96
C VAL A 157 7.12 -6.45 1.75
N ARG A 158 7.21 -5.41 0.91
CA ARG A 158 8.12 -5.41 -0.25
C ARG A 158 9.60 -5.37 0.16
N ILE A 159 9.94 -4.58 1.18
CA ILE A 159 11.27 -4.59 1.81
C ILE A 159 11.60 -5.99 2.34
N HIS A 160 10.60 -6.73 2.81
CA HIS A 160 10.68 -8.15 3.16
C HIS A 160 11.58 -8.39 4.39
N ARG A 161 12.46 -9.39 4.36
CA ARG A 161 13.21 -9.89 5.54
C ARG A 161 14.04 -8.81 6.26
N PRO A 162 14.65 -7.83 5.56
CA PRO A 162 15.30 -6.69 6.21
C PRO A 162 14.40 -5.85 7.13
N ALA A 163 13.09 -5.78 6.91
CA ALA A 163 12.19 -5.00 7.76
C ALA A 163 11.86 -5.70 9.10
N VAL A 164 12.03 -7.02 9.17
CA VAL A 164 11.56 -7.86 10.29
C VAL A 164 12.15 -7.46 11.64
N PRO A 165 13.47 -7.21 11.80
CA PRO A 165 14.03 -6.81 13.10
C PRO A 165 13.39 -5.53 13.65
N ALA A 166 13.25 -4.49 12.81
CA ALA A 166 12.66 -3.22 13.23
C ALA A 166 11.16 -3.36 13.53
N LEU A 167 10.43 -4.21 12.80
CA LEU A 167 9.03 -4.52 13.08
C LEU A 167 8.85 -5.22 14.43
N ILE A 168 9.71 -6.19 14.74
CA ILE A 168 9.71 -6.88 16.05
C ILE A 168 10.04 -5.90 17.17
N GLU A 169 11.04 -5.05 16.99
CA GLU A 169 11.46 -4.05 17.99
C GLU A 169 10.38 -3.01 18.26
N ALA A 170 9.64 -2.57 17.23
CA ALA A 170 8.60 -1.56 17.38
C ALA A 170 7.31 -2.08 18.03
N LEU A 171 7.00 -3.37 17.89
CA LEU A 171 5.71 -3.95 18.29
C LEU A 171 5.33 -3.72 19.77
N PRO A 172 6.23 -3.91 20.77
CA PRO A 172 5.89 -3.75 22.19
C PRO A 172 5.51 -2.31 22.60
N HIS A 173 5.89 -1.32 21.80
CA HIS A 173 5.68 0.10 22.07
C HIS A 173 4.68 0.76 21.11
N ALA A 174 4.10 -0.02 20.21
CA ALA A 174 3.20 0.46 19.17
C ALA A 174 1.82 0.86 19.72
N SER A 175 1.21 1.90 19.14
CA SER A 175 -0.22 2.17 19.31
C SER A 175 -1.04 0.96 18.81
N PRO A 176 -2.32 0.82 19.19
CA PRO A 176 -3.14 -0.25 18.64
C PRO A 176 -3.26 -0.23 17.11
N GLN A 177 -3.26 0.96 16.51
CA GLN A 177 -3.36 1.10 15.05
C GLN A 177 -2.04 0.70 14.37
N MET A 178 -0.90 1.11 14.93
CA MET A 178 0.43 0.72 14.45
C MET A 178 0.66 -0.78 14.61
N ALA A 179 0.31 -1.35 15.77
CA ALA A 179 0.47 -2.78 16.06
C ALA A 179 -0.23 -3.66 15.02
N ARG A 180 -1.46 -3.32 14.60
CA ARG A 180 -2.16 -4.03 13.51
C ARG A 180 -1.38 -4.02 12.21
N GLY A 181 -0.82 -2.88 11.83
CA GLY A 181 0.00 -2.74 10.64
C GLY A 181 1.27 -3.59 10.72
N ILE A 182 1.93 -3.60 11.89
CA ILE A 182 3.14 -4.40 12.14
C ILE A 182 2.82 -5.90 12.05
N ILE A 183 1.79 -6.37 12.77
CA ILE A 183 1.37 -7.78 12.78
C ILE A 183 1.02 -8.25 11.38
N HIS A 184 0.28 -7.44 10.61
CA HIS A 184 -0.04 -7.74 9.21
C HIS A 184 1.24 -7.87 8.37
N ALA A 185 2.14 -6.90 8.45
CA ALA A 185 3.40 -6.94 7.70
C ALA A 185 4.25 -8.17 8.08
N LEU A 186 4.39 -8.49 9.37
CA LEU A 186 5.12 -9.67 9.84
C LEU A 186 4.51 -10.97 9.31
N GLY A 187 3.19 -11.09 9.34
CA GLY A 187 2.46 -12.24 8.78
C GLY A 187 2.68 -12.40 7.27
N ASP A 188 2.56 -11.32 6.51
CA ASP A 188 2.75 -11.32 5.05
C ASP A 188 4.20 -11.60 4.64
N ILE A 189 5.17 -11.13 5.44
CA ILE A 189 6.59 -11.41 5.23
C ILE A 189 6.91 -12.89 5.52
N GLY A 190 6.22 -13.51 6.48
CA GLY A 190 6.35 -14.94 6.78
C GLY A 190 7.71 -15.36 7.36
N ASP A 191 8.45 -14.43 7.98
CA ASP A 191 9.76 -14.74 8.56
C ASP A 191 9.61 -15.29 9.98
N ARG A 192 10.12 -16.50 10.21
CA ARG A 192 10.05 -17.22 11.50
C ARG A 192 10.63 -16.42 12.68
N ARG A 193 11.51 -15.45 12.46
CA ARG A 193 12.01 -14.55 13.53
C ARG A 193 10.86 -13.81 14.23
N ALA A 194 9.75 -13.57 13.55
CA ALA A 194 8.57 -12.90 14.10
C ALA A 194 7.74 -13.76 15.06
N LEU A 195 7.97 -15.09 15.10
CA LEU A 195 7.11 -16.03 15.83
C LEU A 195 6.94 -15.65 17.30
N GLN A 196 8.04 -15.42 18.03
CA GLN A 196 7.97 -15.12 19.46
C GLN A 196 7.23 -13.81 19.72
N ALA A 197 7.53 -12.77 18.95
CA ALA A 197 6.85 -11.47 19.05
C ALA A 197 5.34 -11.59 18.79
N LEU A 198 4.92 -12.42 17.83
CA LEU A 198 3.49 -12.67 17.55
C LEU A 198 2.81 -13.50 18.65
N LEU A 199 3.51 -14.47 19.26
CA LEU A 199 2.99 -15.28 20.37
C LEU A 199 2.78 -14.46 21.66
N GLU A 200 3.37 -13.28 21.78
CA GLU A 200 3.15 -12.34 22.88
C GLU A 200 1.93 -11.43 22.68
N GLN A 201 1.30 -11.43 21.49
CA GLN A 201 0.14 -10.59 21.17
C GLN A 201 -1.29 -11.18 21.36
N PRO A 202 -1.54 -12.41 21.88
CA PRO A 202 -2.87 -13.03 21.79
C PRO A 202 -3.92 -12.43 22.75
N HIS A 203 -3.59 -11.41 23.55
CA HIS A 203 -4.53 -10.75 24.47
C HIS A 203 -4.83 -9.28 24.13
N ALA A 204 -4.21 -8.74 23.07
CA ALA A 204 -4.42 -7.37 22.65
C ALA A 204 -5.71 -7.21 21.81
N ASN A 205 -6.06 -5.98 21.42
CA ASN A 205 -7.22 -5.69 20.55
C ASN A 205 -7.08 -6.22 19.10
N HIS A 206 -6.01 -6.96 18.78
CA HIS A 206 -5.65 -7.41 17.43
C HIS A 206 -5.51 -8.94 17.35
N ARG A 207 -6.30 -9.65 18.14
CA ARG A 207 -6.21 -11.12 18.23
C ARG A 207 -6.46 -11.78 16.88
N ALA A 208 -7.41 -11.26 16.10
CA ALA A 208 -7.75 -11.81 14.79
C ALA A 208 -6.56 -11.68 13.83
N GLU A 209 -5.92 -10.50 13.78
CA GLU A 209 -4.73 -10.27 12.97
C GLU A 209 -3.55 -11.13 13.44
N THR A 210 -3.38 -11.33 14.76
CA THR A 210 -2.36 -12.22 15.31
C THR A 210 -2.56 -13.66 14.86
N MET A 211 -3.78 -14.21 14.94
CA MET A 211 -4.06 -15.58 14.47
C MET A 211 -3.82 -15.72 12.97
N LEU A 212 -4.21 -14.71 12.19
CA LEU A 212 -3.95 -14.68 10.76
C LEU A 212 -2.44 -14.67 10.46
N ALA A 213 -1.67 -13.83 11.16
CA ALA A 213 -0.22 -13.74 10.99
C ALA A 213 0.49 -15.04 11.38
N LEU A 214 0.12 -15.65 12.51
CA LEU A 214 0.63 -16.96 12.93
C LEU A 214 0.30 -18.06 11.90
N GLY A 215 -0.91 -18.04 11.35
CA GLY A 215 -1.31 -18.95 10.27
C GLY A 215 -0.48 -18.76 9.00
N LYS A 216 -0.17 -17.52 8.60
CA LYS A 216 0.70 -17.21 7.45
C LYS A 216 2.15 -17.64 7.67
N LEU A 217 2.66 -17.55 8.91
CA LEU A 217 4.00 -18.06 9.27
C LEU A 217 4.12 -19.57 9.11
N ARG A 218 3.02 -20.31 9.30
CA ARG A 218 2.96 -21.78 9.21
C ARG A 218 3.96 -22.51 10.13
N ASP A 219 4.31 -21.90 11.26
CA ASP A 219 5.22 -22.50 12.23
C ASP A 219 4.45 -23.40 13.22
N PRO A 220 4.81 -24.69 13.36
CA PRO A 220 4.13 -25.60 14.29
C PRO A 220 4.14 -25.14 15.75
N GLN A 221 5.09 -24.30 16.16
CA GLN A 221 5.12 -23.74 17.52
C GLN A 221 3.92 -22.83 17.82
N ALA A 222 3.21 -22.34 16.79
CA ALA A 222 1.98 -21.57 16.96
C ALA A 222 0.75 -22.42 17.28
N THR A 223 0.85 -23.76 17.22
CA THR A 223 -0.28 -24.68 17.35
C THR A 223 -1.11 -24.44 18.61
N ASP A 224 -0.46 -24.32 19.78
CA ASP A 224 -1.18 -24.21 21.04
C ASP A 224 -1.91 -22.85 21.15
N ALA A 225 -1.31 -21.77 20.64
CA ALA A 225 -1.94 -20.45 20.57
C ALA A 225 -3.13 -20.44 19.60
N LEU A 226 -3.01 -21.08 18.44
CA LEU A 226 -4.10 -21.21 17.48
C LEU A 226 -5.24 -22.09 18.04
N ILE A 227 -4.93 -23.18 18.75
CA ILE A 227 -5.95 -23.99 19.45
C ILE A 227 -6.70 -23.15 20.49
N ALA A 228 -5.99 -22.33 21.27
CA ALA A 228 -6.62 -21.43 22.22
C ALA A 228 -7.54 -20.40 21.54
N GLY A 229 -7.18 -19.93 20.33
CA GLY A 229 -8.01 -19.01 19.54
C GLY A 229 -9.36 -19.59 19.08
N LEU A 230 -9.53 -20.92 19.06
CA LEU A 230 -10.80 -21.56 18.67
C LEU A 230 -11.95 -21.30 19.66
N THR A 231 -11.66 -20.87 20.89
CA THR A 231 -12.66 -20.59 21.92
C THR A 231 -12.82 -19.10 22.21
N ASP A 232 -12.27 -18.24 21.37
CA ASP A 232 -12.34 -16.79 21.53
C ASP A 232 -13.78 -16.26 21.37
N GLY A 233 -14.11 -15.20 22.11
CA GLY A 233 -15.42 -14.54 22.00
C GLY A 233 -15.68 -13.87 20.66
N ASP A 234 -14.61 -13.51 19.93
CA ASP A 234 -14.69 -12.93 18.60
C ASP A 234 -14.62 -14.01 17.51
N TRP A 235 -15.64 -14.06 16.65
CA TRP A 235 -15.73 -15.04 15.58
C TRP A 235 -14.60 -14.91 14.56
N GLU A 236 -14.02 -13.72 14.34
CA GLU A 236 -12.89 -13.54 13.42
C GLU A 236 -11.64 -14.25 13.94
N VAL A 237 -11.43 -14.22 15.26
CA VAL A 237 -10.32 -14.92 15.92
C VAL A 237 -10.49 -16.42 15.77
N ARG A 238 -11.69 -16.94 16.06
CA ARG A 238 -12.01 -18.37 15.90
C ARG A 238 -11.85 -18.83 14.46
N MET A 239 -12.35 -18.04 13.51
CA MET A 239 -12.21 -18.30 12.08
C MET A 239 -10.74 -18.38 11.66
N ASN A 240 -9.93 -17.38 12.02
CA ASN A 240 -8.52 -17.34 11.64
C ASN A 240 -7.71 -18.47 12.29
N ALA A 241 -8.02 -18.81 13.55
CA ALA A 241 -7.46 -19.97 14.23
C ALA A 241 -7.81 -21.29 13.50
N ALA A 242 -9.09 -21.52 13.21
CA ALA A 242 -9.56 -22.69 12.50
C ALA A 242 -8.91 -22.82 11.12
N MET A 243 -8.88 -21.72 10.35
CA MET A 243 -8.24 -21.64 9.02
C MET A 243 -6.75 -21.98 9.07
N ALA A 244 -6.03 -21.54 10.10
CA ALA A 244 -4.59 -21.74 10.21
C ALA A 244 -4.22 -23.21 10.53
N LEU A 245 -4.98 -23.87 11.40
CA LEU A 245 -4.60 -25.19 11.96
C LEU A 245 -4.49 -26.30 10.91
N GLY A 246 -5.30 -26.26 9.85
CA GLY A 246 -5.27 -27.23 8.75
C GLY A 246 -3.93 -27.23 7.98
N PRO A 247 -3.53 -26.11 7.36
CA PRO A 247 -2.25 -25.97 6.67
C PRO A 247 -1.00 -26.23 7.52
N LEU A 248 -1.10 -26.12 8.86
CA LEU A 248 -0.02 -26.47 9.79
C LEU A 248 0.11 -28.00 10.01
N GLY A 249 -0.90 -28.79 9.64
CA GLY A 249 -0.93 -30.23 9.95
C GLY A 249 -1.06 -30.50 11.45
N ALA A 250 -1.74 -29.61 12.19
CA ALA A 250 -1.81 -29.62 13.64
C ALA A 250 -2.72 -30.76 14.16
N GLN A 251 -2.21 -31.99 14.25
CA GLN A 251 -2.98 -33.16 14.72
C GLN A 251 -3.62 -32.96 16.11
N LYS A 252 -2.94 -32.22 17.00
CA LYS A 252 -3.47 -31.87 18.33
C LYS A 252 -4.78 -31.08 18.27
N ALA A 253 -5.05 -30.39 17.16
CA ALA A 253 -6.24 -29.59 16.96
C ALA A 253 -7.47 -30.39 16.52
N GLU A 254 -7.36 -31.70 16.27
CA GLU A 254 -8.51 -32.49 15.80
C GLU A 254 -9.72 -32.38 16.72
N GLN A 255 -9.56 -32.67 18.02
CA GLN A 255 -10.68 -32.60 18.96
C GLN A 255 -11.21 -31.17 19.17
N PRO A 256 -10.36 -30.13 19.35
CA PRO A 256 -10.81 -28.74 19.35
C PRO A 256 -11.61 -28.35 18.10
N LEU A 257 -11.11 -28.66 16.90
CA LEU A 257 -11.80 -28.33 15.65
C LEU A 257 -13.14 -29.08 15.51
N ARG A 258 -13.25 -30.31 16.01
CA ARG A 258 -14.52 -31.05 16.05
C ARG A 258 -15.57 -30.34 16.92
N GLN A 259 -15.16 -29.69 18.01
CA GLN A 259 -16.08 -28.89 18.82
C GLN A 259 -16.53 -27.64 18.06
N THR A 260 -15.62 -26.99 17.33
CA THR A 260 -15.91 -25.80 16.53
C THR A 260 -16.79 -26.08 15.30
N LEU A 261 -17.07 -27.35 14.96
CA LEU A 261 -18.12 -27.68 13.98
C LEU A 261 -19.54 -27.29 14.44
N GLU A 262 -19.73 -27.01 15.72
CA GLU A 262 -20.99 -26.52 16.29
C GLU A 262 -20.95 -25.02 16.62
N ASP A 263 -19.96 -24.29 16.09
CA ASP A 263 -19.85 -22.83 16.25
C ASP A 263 -21.13 -22.11 15.80
N GLU A 264 -21.49 -20.99 16.42
CA GLU A 264 -22.65 -20.19 16.02
C GLU A 264 -22.50 -19.60 14.61
N VAL A 265 -21.27 -19.29 14.20
CA VAL A 265 -20.96 -18.64 12.92
C VAL A 265 -20.59 -19.67 11.86
N THR A 266 -21.35 -19.66 10.76
CA THR A 266 -21.22 -20.62 9.66
C THR A 266 -19.81 -20.69 9.06
N VAL A 267 -19.14 -19.54 8.86
CA VAL A 267 -17.80 -19.52 8.27
C VAL A 267 -16.75 -20.18 9.18
N VAL A 268 -16.92 -20.11 10.51
CA VAL A 268 -16.04 -20.80 11.44
C VAL A 268 -16.23 -22.30 11.31
N ARG A 269 -17.48 -22.79 11.30
CA ARG A 269 -17.80 -24.21 11.08
C ARG A 269 -17.21 -24.76 9.79
N GLU A 270 -17.29 -23.98 8.72
CA GLU A 270 -16.74 -24.33 7.41
C GLU A 270 -15.22 -24.49 7.46
N TRP A 271 -14.49 -23.50 8.01
CA TRP A 271 -13.04 -23.60 8.16
C TRP A 271 -12.61 -24.73 9.09
N SER A 272 -13.39 -25.01 10.14
CA SER A 272 -13.14 -26.16 11.01
C SER A 272 -13.27 -27.49 10.27
N ALA A 273 -14.31 -27.66 9.46
CA ALA A 273 -14.45 -28.85 8.61
C ALA A 273 -13.29 -28.98 7.63
N ARG A 274 -12.94 -27.89 6.92
CA ARG A 274 -11.82 -27.90 5.97
C ARG A 274 -10.50 -28.29 6.65
N SER A 275 -10.20 -27.70 7.79
CA SER A 275 -8.98 -28.01 8.53
C SER A 275 -8.96 -29.44 9.05
N LEU A 276 -10.11 -29.99 9.46
CA LEU A 276 -10.25 -31.40 9.80
C LEU A 276 -9.96 -32.32 8.60
N GLU A 277 -10.43 -31.99 7.39
CA GLU A 277 -10.10 -32.76 6.19
C GLU A 277 -8.58 -32.75 5.92
N MET A 278 -7.93 -31.60 6.08
CA MET A 278 -6.49 -31.45 5.87
C MET A 278 -5.66 -32.28 6.86
N ILE A 279 -6.03 -32.31 8.15
CA ILE A 279 -5.26 -33.03 9.17
C ILE A 279 -5.60 -34.52 9.23
N THR A 280 -6.86 -34.93 8.99
CA THR A 280 -7.28 -36.34 9.10
C THR A 280 -7.21 -37.10 7.78
N GLY A 281 -7.23 -36.40 6.64
CA GLY A 281 -7.40 -37.02 5.32
C GLY A 281 -8.81 -37.57 5.08
N GLN A 282 -9.76 -37.31 5.97
CA GLN A 282 -11.13 -37.80 5.90
C GLN A 282 -12.10 -36.66 5.59
N ARG A 283 -13.09 -36.93 4.75
CA ARG A 283 -14.14 -35.97 4.42
C ARG A 283 -14.91 -35.57 5.68
N THR A 284 -15.07 -34.27 5.89
CA THR A 284 -15.76 -33.71 7.06
C THR A 284 -16.89 -32.80 6.58
N LEU A 285 -18.11 -33.06 7.05
CA LEU A 285 -19.28 -32.23 6.76
C LEU A 285 -19.52 -31.26 7.91
N TYR A 286 -20.07 -30.09 7.60
CA TYR A 286 -20.53 -29.12 8.58
C TYR A 286 -21.98 -28.70 8.31
N ARG A 287 -22.62 -28.11 9.33
CA ARG A 287 -23.98 -27.58 9.21
C ARG A 287 -23.95 -26.18 8.59
N ASN A 288 -24.51 -25.99 7.39
CA ASN A 288 -24.60 -24.67 6.78
C ASN A 288 -25.65 -23.76 7.47
N ALA A 289 -25.84 -22.54 6.97
CA ALA A 289 -26.83 -21.59 7.51
C ALA A 289 -28.29 -22.08 7.44
N LYS A 290 -28.60 -23.08 6.59
CA LYS A 290 -29.92 -23.70 6.46
C LYS A 290 -30.09 -24.92 7.35
N GLY A 291 -29.08 -25.31 8.11
CA GLY A 291 -29.12 -26.52 8.94
C GLY A 291 -28.75 -27.81 8.21
N GLU A 292 -28.35 -27.74 6.93
CA GLU A 292 -28.02 -28.90 6.10
C GLU A 292 -26.56 -29.32 6.31
N MET A 293 -26.30 -30.63 6.30
CA MET A 293 -24.92 -31.15 6.33
C MET A 293 -24.32 -31.07 4.93
N VAL A 294 -23.30 -30.23 4.76
CA VAL A 294 -22.64 -29.97 3.47
C VAL A 294 -21.12 -30.11 3.61
N PRO A 295 -20.39 -30.46 2.53
CA PRO A 295 -18.93 -30.34 2.53
C PRO A 295 -18.51 -28.86 2.54
N PRO A 296 -17.30 -28.52 3.03
CA PRO A 296 -16.73 -27.19 2.86
C PRO A 296 -16.52 -26.85 1.37
N ASP A 297 -16.64 -25.58 0.99
CA ASP A 297 -16.48 -25.18 -0.41
C ASP A 297 -15.03 -25.35 -0.89
N ASN A 298 -14.85 -25.85 -2.11
CA ASN A 298 -13.53 -25.99 -2.72
C ASN A 298 -13.02 -24.64 -3.23
N VAL A 299 -12.41 -23.83 -2.36
CA VAL A 299 -11.80 -22.52 -2.73
C VAL A 299 -10.55 -22.66 -3.64
N TYR A 300 -10.13 -23.88 -4.01
CA TYR A 300 -8.94 -24.15 -4.85
C TYR A 300 -9.27 -24.62 -6.28
N HIS A 301 -10.50 -24.44 -6.75
CA HIS A 301 -10.90 -24.64 -8.15
C HIS A 301 -11.58 -23.42 -8.73
#